data_AF-A0A124G120-F1
#
_entry.id   AF-A0A124G120-F1
#
_cell.length_a   1.000
_cell.length_b   1.000
_cell.length_c   1.000
_cell.angle_alpha   90.00
_cell.angle_beta   90.00
_cell.angle_gamma   90.00
#
_symmetry.space_group_name_H-M   'P 1'
#
loop_
_entity.id
_entity.type
_entity.pdbx_description
1 polymer ?
#
loop_
_entity_poly.entity_id
_entity_poly.type
_entity_poly.pdbx_seq_one_letter_code
_entity_poly.pdbx_strand_id
1 'polypeptide(L)'
;MLKQKILDKSAIIGVIGLGYVGLPLAVEKAKAGFHVVGFDIQPEKVDMVNAGHNYIGDVVAADLEKIVNNGHLKATSDFDKLSDCDVFA
;
A
#
# COMPACT_ATOMS: atom_id res chain seq x y z
N MET A 1 -5.64 -20.84 5.04
CA MET A 1 -6.47 -20.68 3.83
C MET A 1 -6.79 -19.21 3.62
N LEU A 2 -6.79 -18.70 2.38
CA LEU A 2 -6.95 -17.27 2.05
C LEU A 2 -8.19 -16.63 2.70
N LYS A 3 -9.34 -17.33 2.70
CA LYS A 3 -10.57 -16.85 3.33
C LYS A 3 -10.36 -16.42 4.79
N GLN A 4 -9.63 -17.21 5.57
CA GLN A 4 -9.37 -16.91 6.98
C GLN A 4 -8.53 -15.64 7.12
N LYS A 5 -7.46 -15.53 6.31
CA LYS A 5 -6.59 -14.35 6.27
C LYS A 5 -7.35 -13.04 5.94
N ILE A 6 -8.36 -13.13 5.08
CA ILE A 6 -9.21 -11.97 4.75
C ILE A 6 -10.12 -11.60 5.93
N LEU A 7 -10.67 -12.60 6.63
CA LEU A 7 -11.57 -12.40 7.77
C LEU A 7 -10.85 -11.79 8.98
N ASP A 8 -9.62 -12.24 9.25
CA ASP A 8 -8.79 -11.76 10.37
C ASP A 8 -7.82 -10.63 9.99
N LYS A 9 -7.88 -10.13 8.75
CA LYS A 9 -7.06 -9.03 8.21
C LYS A 9 -5.55 -9.33 8.08
N SER A 10 -5.13 -10.59 8.23
CA SER A 10 -3.73 -10.98 8.02
C SER A 10 -3.34 -11.18 6.55
N ALA A 11 -4.28 -11.06 5.61
CA ALA A 11 -3.97 -11.11 4.18
C ALA A 11 -3.15 -9.87 3.76
N ILE A 12 -2.07 -10.09 3.00
CA ILE A 12 -1.28 -9.00 2.43
C ILE A 12 -1.87 -8.60 1.08
N ILE A 13 -2.21 -7.33 0.92
CA ILE A 13 -2.78 -6.79 -0.32
C ILE A 13 -1.66 -6.11 -1.13
N GLY A 14 -1.44 -6.57 -2.35
CA GLY A 14 -0.64 -5.87 -3.34
C GLY A 14 -1.47 -4.85 -4.12
N VAL A 15 -0.95 -3.64 -4.29
CA VAL A 15 -1.54 -2.63 -5.19
C VAL A 15 -0.53 -2.27 -6.26
N ILE A 16 -0.87 -2.49 -7.54
CA ILE A 16 0.04 -2.27 -8.67
C ILE A 16 -0.23 -0.90 -9.29
N GLY A 17 0.79 -0.05 -9.26
CA GLY A 17 0.72 1.37 -9.63
C GLY A 17 0.27 2.23 -8.46
N LEU A 18 1.06 3.25 -8.11
CA LEU A 18 0.77 4.21 -7.03
C LEU A 18 0.46 5.59 -7.63
N GLY A 19 -0.33 5.58 -8.70
CA GLY A 19 -0.88 6.79 -9.31
C GLY A 19 -2.14 7.29 -8.61
N TYR A 20 -2.92 8.09 -9.34
CA TYR A 20 -4.14 8.72 -8.87
C TYR A 20 -5.18 7.74 -8.28
N VAL A 21 -5.30 6.52 -8.82
CA VAL A 21 -6.26 5.52 -8.32
C VAL A 21 -5.62 4.56 -7.30
N GLY A 22 -4.38 4.15 -7.55
CA GLY A 22 -3.73 3.11 -6.76
C GLY A 22 -3.29 3.57 -5.37
N LEU A 23 -2.77 4.79 -5.24
CA LEU A 23 -2.36 5.29 -3.91
C LEU A 23 -3.57 5.49 -2.95
N PRO A 24 -4.71 6.10 -3.35
CA PRO A 24 -5.89 6.14 -2.49
C PRO A 24 -6.41 4.75 -2.14
N LEU A 25 -6.40 3.81 -3.11
CA LEU A 25 -6.79 2.43 -2.86
C LEU A 25 -5.90 1.77 -1.81
N ALA A 26 -4.58 1.90 -1.93
CA ALA A 26 -3.62 1.37 -0.97
C ALA A 26 -3.84 1.95 0.44
N VAL A 27 -4.05 3.26 0.54
CA VAL A 27 -4.36 3.95 1.80
C VAL A 27 -5.66 3.42 2.43
N GLU A 28 -6.73 3.30 1.66
CA GLU A 28 -8.02 2.82 2.20
C GLU A 28 -7.97 1.34 2.61
N LYS A 29 -7.20 0.49 1.91
CA LYS A 29 -6.98 -0.90 2.35
C LYS A 29 -6.18 -0.97 3.64
N ALA A 30 -5.17 -0.12 3.79
CA ALA A 30 -4.40 -0.04 5.02
C ALA A 30 -5.24 0.50 6.20
N LYS A 31 -6.09 1.52 5.98
CA LYS A 31 -7.08 1.99 6.96
C LYS A 31 -8.06 0.90 7.38
N ALA A 32 -8.44 0.03 6.46
CA ALA A 32 -9.30 -1.13 6.74
C ALA A 32 -8.60 -2.23 7.55
N GLY A 33 -7.32 -2.04 7.92
CA GLY A 33 -6.56 -2.89 8.84
C GLY A 33 -5.66 -3.93 8.17
N PHE A 34 -5.52 -3.90 6.83
CA PHE A 34 -4.65 -4.83 6.12
C PHE A 34 -3.21 -4.31 6.05
N HIS A 35 -2.26 -5.23 5.86
CA HIS A 35 -0.94 -4.88 5.38
C HIS A 35 -0.96 -4.73 3.86
N VAL A 36 -0.37 -3.66 3.36
CA VAL A 36 -0.38 -3.30 1.94
C VAL A 36 1.04 -3.16 1.42
N VAL A 37 1.31 -3.83 0.29
CA VAL A 37 2.51 -3.63 -0.52
C VAL A 37 2.10 -2.85 -1.76
N GLY A 38 2.54 -1.59 -1.84
CA GLY A 38 2.39 -0.77 -3.03
C GLY A 38 3.55 -1.01 -4.00
N PHE A 39 3.27 -1.27 -5.27
CA PHE A 39 4.29 -1.37 -6.30
C PHE A 39 4.17 -0.23 -7.29
N ASP A 40 5.28 0.45 -7.62
CA ASP A 40 5.34 1.37 -8.76
C ASP A 40 6.68 1.25 -9.47
N ILE A 41 6.67 1.43 -10.79
CA ILE A 41 7.88 1.40 -11.62
C ILE A 41 8.73 2.67 -11.46
N GLN A 42 8.16 3.74 -10.91
CA GLN A 42 8.85 5.01 -10.65
C GLN A 42 9.41 5.02 -9.22
N PRO A 43 10.74 4.92 -9.04
CA PRO A 43 11.35 4.89 -7.71
C PRO A 43 11.05 6.15 -6.87
N GLU A 44 10.93 7.30 -7.51
CA GLU A 44 10.55 8.56 -6.87
C GLU A 44 9.20 8.47 -6.12
N LYS A 45 8.21 7.77 -6.67
CA LYS A 45 6.92 7.57 -6.03
C LYS A 45 7.03 6.63 -4.85
N VAL A 46 7.83 5.57 -4.99
CA VAL A 46 8.12 4.62 -3.93
C VAL A 46 8.76 5.35 -2.73
N ASP A 47 9.74 6.20 -2.99
CA ASP A 47 10.43 6.98 -1.95
C ASP A 47 9.47 7.96 -1.27
N MET A 48 8.65 8.69 -2.04
CA MET A 48 7.65 9.60 -1.49
C MET A 48 6.64 8.86 -0.61
N VAL A 49 6.08 7.73 -1.06
CA VAL A 49 5.14 6.95 -0.25
C VAL A 49 5.80 6.44 1.03
N ASN A 50 7.01 5.88 0.95
CA ASN A 50 7.73 5.37 2.11
C ASN A 50 8.16 6.47 3.09
N ALA A 51 8.25 7.72 2.64
CA ALA A 51 8.44 8.89 3.49
C ALA A 51 7.14 9.47 4.05
N GLY A 52 5.97 8.88 3.75
CA GLY A 52 4.66 9.42 4.12
C GLY A 52 4.26 10.67 3.32
N HIS A 53 4.97 10.99 2.25
CA HIS A 53 4.75 12.19 1.45
C HIS A 53 3.70 11.96 0.37
N ASN A 54 2.58 12.66 0.50
CA ASN A 54 1.50 12.59 -0.48
C ASN A 54 1.76 13.53 -1.66
N TYR A 55 1.73 12.99 -2.87
CA TYR A 55 1.90 13.72 -4.14
C TYR A 55 0.63 13.76 -5.00
N ILE A 56 -0.53 13.33 -4.48
CA ILE A 56 -1.84 13.40 -5.17
C ILE A 56 -2.89 14.11 -4.31
N GLY A 57 -3.89 14.75 -4.94
CA GLY A 57 -4.92 15.51 -4.22
C GLY A 57 -5.91 14.67 -3.41
N ASP A 58 -6.07 13.39 -3.75
CA ASP A 58 -7.18 12.55 -3.25
C ASP A 58 -6.80 11.69 -2.04
N VAL A 59 -5.71 12.05 -1.36
CA VAL A 59 -5.26 11.41 -0.12
C VAL A 59 -5.03 12.47 0.94
N VAL A 60 -5.48 12.22 2.16
CA VAL A 60 -5.15 13.09 3.29
C VAL A 60 -3.72 12.80 3.72
N ALA A 61 -2.84 13.81 3.69
CA ALA A 61 -1.41 13.63 3.97
C ALA A 61 -1.15 12.97 5.34
N ALA A 62 -1.88 13.39 6.37
CA ALA A 62 -1.77 12.83 7.72
C ALA A 62 -2.17 11.34 7.79
N ASP A 63 -3.09 10.89 6.94
CA ASP A 63 -3.47 9.47 6.90
C ASP A 63 -2.35 8.63 6.29
N LEU A 64 -1.77 9.08 5.17
CA LEU A 64 -0.65 8.40 4.53
C LEU A 64 0.55 8.31 5.47
N GLU A 65 0.94 9.43 6.07
CA GLU A 65 2.05 9.50 7.04
C GLU A 65 1.84 8.52 8.20
N LYS A 66 0.66 8.53 8.81
CA LYS A 66 0.32 7.63 9.91
C LYS A 66 0.39 6.15 9.51
N ILE A 67 -0.16 5.81 8.35
CA ILE A 67 -0.22 4.42 7.87
C ILE A 67 1.16 3.87 7.56
N VAL A 68 2.02 4.68 6.95
CA VAL A 68 3.40 4.32 6.61
C VAL A 68 4.24 4.19 7.88
N ASN A 69 4.14 5.15 8.82
CA ASN A 69 4.84 5.11 10.11
C ASN A 69 4.43 3.90 10.96
N ASN A 70 3.18 3.46 10.86
CA ASN A 70 2.69 2.26 11.53
C ASN A 70 3.03 0.95 10.80
N GLY A 71 3.68 1.01 9.63
CA GLY A 71 4.09 -0.16 8.84
C GLY A 71 2.93 -0.89 8.13
N HIS A 72 1.77 -0.23 7.98
CA HIS A 72 0.62 -0.83 7.29
C HIS A 72 0.68 -0.67 5.77
N LEU A 73 1.43 0.32 5.26
CA LEU A 73 1.73 0.47 3.84
C LEU A 73 3.24 0.56 3.65
N LYS A 74 3.76 -0.24 2.73
CA LYS A 74 5.14 -0.13 2.24
C LYS A 74 5.14 -0.13 0.72
N ALA A 75 5.83 0.83 0.12
CA ALA A 75 6.02 0.89 -1.33
C ALA A 75 7.33 0.21 -1.74
N THR A 76 7.36 -0.33 -2.95
CA THR A 76 8.54 -0.96 -3.56
C THR A 76 8.51 -0.84 -5.08
N SER A 77 9.68 -0.81 -5.72
CA SER A 77 9.84 -1.02 -7.17
C SER A 77 10.43 -2.40 -7.50
N ASP A 78 10.71 -3.20 -6.47
CA ASP A 78 11.16 -4.59 -6.58
C ASP A 78 9.94 -5.50 -6.81
N PHE A 79 9.86 -6.07 -8.02
CA PHE A 79 8.77 -6.94 -8.43
C PHE A 79 8.73 -8.24 -7.63
N ASP A 80 9.88 -8.71 -7.11
CA ASP A 80 9.95 -9.94 -6.34
C ASP A 80 9.18 -9.82 -5.02
N LYS A 81 9.03 -8.61 -4.47
CA LYS A 81 8.22 -8.36 -3.26
C LYS A 81 6.74 -8.63 -3.45
N LEU A 82 6.26 -8.70 -4.69
CA LEU A 82 4.87 -9.05 -4.96
C LEU A 82 4.57 -10.52 -4.63
N SER A 83 5.56 -11.41 -4.60
CA SER A 83 5.33 -12.82 -4.24
C SER A 83 4.84 -13.02 -2.80
N ASP A 84 5.05 -12.02 -1.95
CA ASP A 84 4.61 -12.05 -0.54
C ASP A 84 3.12 -11.70 -0.39
N CYS A 85 2.46 -11.23 -1.45
CA CYS A 85 1.06 -10.79 -1.41
C CYS A 85 0.08 -11.98 -1.56
N ASP A 86 -1.04 -11.89 -0.84
CA ASP A 86 -2.13 -12.88 -0.90
C ASP A 86 -3.19 -12.53 -1.96
N VAL A 87 -3.38 -11.23 -2.24
CA VAL A 87 -4.38 -10.69 -3.17
C VAL A 87 -3.81 -9.45 -3.85
N PHE A 88 -4.18 -9.21 -5.11
CA PHE A 88 -3.86 -7.98 -5.84
C PHE A 88 -5.12 -7.18 -6.16
N ALA A 89 -5.00 -5.85 -6.15
CA ALA A 89 -6.04 -4.92 -6.53
C ALA A 89 -5.55 -3.94 -7.61
#